data_AF-A0A2N2J8X3-F1
#
_entry.id   AF-A0A2N2J8X3-F1
#
_cell.length_a   1.000
_cell.length_b   1.000
_cell.length_c   1.000
_cell.angle_alpha   90.00
_cell.angle_beta   90.00
_cell.angle_gamma   90.00
#
_symmetry.space_group_name_H-M   'P 1'
#
loop_
_entity.id
_entity.type
_entity.pdbx_description
1 polymer ?
#
loop_
_entity_poly.entity_id
_entity_poly.type
_entity_poly.pdbx_seq_one_letter_code
_entity_poly.pdbx_strand_id
1 'polypeptide(L)'
;MQAYAAKLIDVIESKATNISGQWADDVMTHKRTPSYHSLPKDMVINQGINFYMLFRRMSMAENPYEEAKTFSWQYAEDLYKKKIPLQEATYALMLLRRHLWLYAEFQGLFFTALEKQQAVESLNRTILLFDYVSYQVIEKYQELIIGSVERRLGAIKTLMMKGRMGSEGGTLKAALMTIFLLCACLLTYYSHVTLKTEILFTHLFYIPVIFASIWWGKKGIFTALFLGVLILTSHALFLTGIPFSGDIVRAGMLIVVGGVIGWLMEGIKKVEEMY
;
A
#
# COMPACT_ATOMS: atom_id res chain seq x y z
N MET A 1 -23.04 33.68 -23.03
CA MET A 1 -22.01 32.71 -22.62
C MET A 1 -20.63 33.34 -22.38
N GLN A 2 -20.08 34.19 -23.27
CA GLN A 2 -18.72 34.77 -23.12
C GLN A 2 -18.52 35.77 -21.97
N ALA A 3 -19.53 36.58 -21.62
CA ALA A 3 -19.37 37.67 -20.66
C ALA A 3 -19.10 37.21 -19.21
N TYR A 4 -19.62 36.03 -18.82
CA TYR A 4 -19.41 35.50 -17.47
C TYR A 4 -18.04 34.82 -17.34
N ALA A 5 -17.64 33.99 -18.32
CA ALA A 5 -16.30 33.41 -18.35
C ALA A 5 -15.23 34.50 -18.28
N ALA A 6 -15.45 35.63 -18.98
CA ALA A 6 -14.60 36.81 -18.89
C ALA A 6 -14.50 37.38 -17.46
N LYS A 7 -15.61 37.57 -16.75
CA LYS A 7 -15.59 38.07 -15.36
C LYS A 7 -14.87 37.12 -14.39
N LEU A 8 -15.09 35.81 -14.53
CA LEU A 8 -14.39 34.78 -13.74
C LEU A 8 -12.88 34.83 -13.97
N ILE A 9 -12.49 34.98 -15.23
CA ILE A 9 -11.09 35.10 -15.65
C ILE A 9 -10.48 36.40 -15.09
N ASP A 10 -11.17 37.54 -15.16
CA ASP A 10 -10.70 38.83 -14.62
C ASP A 10 -10.47 38.79 -13.10
N VAL A 11 -11.36 38.13 -12.35
CA VAL A 11 -11.17 37.94 -10.90
C VAL A 11 -9.94 37.08 -10.64
N ILE A 12 -9.76 35.99 -11.40
CA ILE A 12 -8.57 35.15 -11.29
C ILE A 12 -7.31 35.94 -11.62
N GLU A 13 -7.29 36.71 -12.71
CA GLU A 13 -6.14 37.51 -13.13
C GLU A 13 -5.74 38.56 -12.08
N SER A 14 -6.72 39.25 -11.50
CA SER A 14 -6.46 40.35 -10.56
C SER A 14 -6.29 39.92 -9.11
N LYS A 15 -6.84 38.76 -8.70
CA LYS A 15 -6.92 38.35 -7.29
C LYS A 15 -6.28 36.99 -6.97
N ALA A 16 -5.73 36.25 -7.93
CA ALA A 16 -5.13 34.92 -7.69
C ALA A 16 -4.19 34.90 -6.49
N THR A 17 -3.33 35.91 -6.34
CA THR A 17 -2.40 36.02 -5.20
C THR A 17 -3.13 36.09 -3.85
N ASN A 18 -4.17 36.91 -3.76
CA ASN A 18 -4.93 37.08 -2.52
C ASN A 18 -5.72 35.81 -2.16
N ILE A 19 -6.41 35.22 -3.14
CA ILE A 19 -7.19 33.99 -2.94
C ILE A 19 -6.24 32.84 -2.55
N SER A 20 -5.08 32.75 -3.20
CA SER A 20 -4.07 31.75 -2.87
C SER A 20 -3.46 31.96 -1.49
N GLY A 21 -3.30 33.21 -1.04
CA GLY A 21 -2.90 33.55 0.32
C GLY A 21 -3.88 33.03 1.36
N GLN A 22 -5.17 33.30 1.17
CA GLN A 22 -6.23 32.83 2.06
C GLN A 22 -6.35 31.30 2.07
N TRP A 23 -6.24 30.68 0.91
CA TRP A 23 -6.19 29.23 0.80
C TRP A 23 -4.97 28.63 1.48
N ALA A 24 -3.78 29.25 1.36
CA ALA A 24 -2.57 28.80 2.03
C ALA A 24 -2.70 28.86 3.55
N ASP A 25 -3.28 29.94 4.09
CA ASP A 25 -3.53 30.08 5.53
C ASP A 25 -4.45 28.97 6.07
N ASP A 26 -5.47 28.60 5.29
CA ASP A 26 -6.40 27.52 5.64
C ASP A 26 -5.73 26.14 5.55
N VAL A 27 -5.16 25.78 4.40
CA VAL A 27 -4.59 24.43 4.18
C VAL A 27 -3.43 24.13 5.13
N MET A 28 -2.65 25.14 5.53
CA MET A 28 -1.52 25.00 6.46
C MET A 28 -1.93 24.88 7.93
N THR A 29 -3.20 25.11 8.27
CA THR A 29 -3.72 24.98 9.65
C THR A 29 -4.83 23.93 9.77
N HIS A 30 -5.38 23.48 8.64
CA HIS A 30 -6.52 22.58 8.59
C HIS A 30 -6.17 21.17 9.10
N LYS A 31 -7.05 20.59 9.93
CA LYS A 31 -6.85 19.28 10.59
C LYS A 31 -6.71 18.09 9.63
N ARG A 32 -7.23 18.24 8.41
CA ARG A 32 -7.20 17.22 7.34
C ARG A 32 -5.97 17.31 6.44
N THR A 33 -5.11 18.29 6.64
CA THR A 33 -3.89 18.52 5.83
C THR A 33 -2.65 18.74 6.72
N PRO A 34 -2.37 17.84 7.69
CA PRO A 34 -1.25 18.01 8.61
C PRO A 34 0.12 18.08 7.93
N SER A 35 0.30 17.42 6.77
CA SER A 35 1.56 17.45 6.02
C SER A 35 1.87 18.83 5.42
N TYR A 36 0.86 19.69 5.26
CA TYR A 36 1.04 21.06 4.78
C TYR A 36 1.57 22.01 5.86
N HIS A 37 1.42 21.67 7.15
CA HIS A 37 1.77 22.57 8.27
C HIS A 37 3.26 22.88 8.33
N SER A 38 4.10 21.96 7.84
CA SER A 38 5.57 22.10 7.80
C SER A 38 6.13 22.66 6.50
N LEU A 39 5.29 22.96 5.50
CA LEU A 39 5.75 23.46 4.21
C LEU A 39 6.06 24.97 4.27
N PRO A 40 7.02 25.46 3.46
CA PRO A 40 7.22 26.89 3.30
C PRO A 40 5.97 27.57 2.76
N LYS A 41 5.50 28.63 3.44
CA LYS A 41 4.24 29.31 3.11
C LYS A 41 4.24 29.89 1.69
N ASP A 42 5.35 30.47 1.26
CA ASP A 42 5.56 30.99 -0.10
C ASP A 42 5.40 29.89 -1.15
N MET A 43 5.92 28.70 -0.88
CA MET A 43 5.76 27.53 -1.75
C MET A 43 4.28 27.12 -1.85
N VAL A 44 3.56 27.08 -0.72
CA VAL A 44 2.13 26.78 -0.71
C VAL A 44 1.38 27.83 -1.51
N ILE A 45 1.54 29.12 -1.24
CA ILE A 45 0.90 30.21 -2.00
C ILE A 45 1.13 30.05 -3.52
N ASN A 46 2.36 29.76 -3.94
CA ASN A 46 2.69 29.56 -5.34
C ASN A 46 1.94 28.37 -5.97
N GLN A 47 1.63 27.31 -5.23
CA GLN A 47 0.78 26.23 -5.73
C GLN A 47 -0.62 26.74 -6.10
N GLY A 48 -1.21 27.58 -5.26
CA GLY A 48 -2.52 28.17 -5.53
C GLY A 48 -2.51 29.11 -6.73
N ILE A 49 -1.49 29.97 -6.82
CA ILE A 49 -1.32 30.88 -7.95
C ILE A 49 -1.19 30.08 -9.26
N ASN A 50 -0.33 29.07 -9.27
CA ASN A 50 -0.12 28.23 -10.45
C ASN A 50 -1.39 27.46 -10.83
N PHE A 51 -2.17 26.98 -9.85
CA PHE A 51 -3.46 26.35 -10.10
C PHE A 51 -4.45 27.34 -10.75
N TYR A 52 -4.58 28.55 -10.22
CA TYR A 52 -5.50 29.54 -10.80
C TYR A 52 -5.07 29.98 -12.21
N MET A 53 -3.76 30.07 -12.48
CA MET A 53 -3.26 30.27 -13.84
C MET A 53 -3.62 29.11 -14.77
N LEU A 54 -3.51 27.85 -14.31
CA LEU A 54 -3.98 26.69 -15.08
C LEU A 54 -5.49 26.79 -15.33
N PHE A 55 -6.28 27.08 -14.29
CA PHE A 55 -7.73 27.16 -14.39
C PHE A 55 -8.16 28.15 -15.47
N ARG A 56 -7.50 29.30 -15.55
CA ARG A 56 -7.68 30.26 -16.65
C ARG A 56 -7.42 29.62 -18.02
N ARG A 57 -6.28 28.94 -18.20
CA ARG A 57 -5.96 28.28 -19.49
C ARG A 57 -7.01 27.22 -19.85
N MET A 58 -7.37 26.35 -18.90
CA MET A 58 -8.41 25.34 -19.08
C MET A 58 -9.76 25.95 -19.46
N SER A 59 -10.11 27.12 -18.90
CA SER A 59 -11.37 27.80 -19.22
C SER A 59 -11.45 28.28 -20.68
N MET A 60 -10.30 28.52 -21.33
CA MET A 60 -10.18 28.96 -22.72
C MET A 60 -9.86 27.82 -23.70
N ALA A 61 -9.47 26.64 -23.21
CA ALA A 61 -9.05 25.52 -24.03
C ALA A 61 -10.24 24.82 -24.70
N GLU A 62 -10.03 24.33 -25.92
CA GLU A 62 -11.00 23.46 -26.62
C GLU A 62 -11.15 22.12 -25.89
N ASN A 63 -10.05 21.59 -25.35
CA ASN A 63 -10.04 20.39 -24.53
C ASN A 63 -9.42 20.69 -23.14
N PRO A 64 -10.24 21.11 -22.17
CA PRO A 64 -9.76 21.44 -20.83
C PRO A 64 -9.14 20.24 -20.08
N TYR A 65 -9.57 19.02 -20.41
CA TYR A 65 -9.04 17.81 -19.79
C TYR A 65 -7.58 17.58 -20.20
N GLU A 66 -7.27 17.67 -21.50
CA GLU A 66 -5.87 17.54 -21.96
C GLU A 66 -5.00 18.71 -21.50
N GLU A 67 -5.53 19.94 -21.47
CA GLU A 67 -4.80 21.12 -20.96
C GLU A 67 -4.38 20.96 -19.49
N ALA A 68 -5.20 20.29 -18.67
CA ALA A 68 -4.90 20.04 -17.26
C ALA A 68 -3.70 19.09 -17.05
N LYS A 69 -3.48 18.15 -17.98
CA LYS A 69 -2.67 16.94 -17.75
C LYS A 69 -1.25 17.23 -17.30
N THR A 70 -0.54 18.09 -18.03
CA THR A 70 0.86 18.42 -17.74
C THR A 70 1.02 19.01 -16.33
N PHE A 71 0.15 19.94 -15.95
CA PHE A 71 0.17 20.53 -14.62
C PHE A 71 -0.23 19.52 -13.55
N SER A 72 -1.33 18.79 -13.76
CA SER A 72 -1.84 17.81 -12.80
C SER A 72 -0.78 16.77 -12.45
N TRP A 73 -0.06 16.28 -13.46
CA TRP A 73 0.99 15.29 -13.26
C TRP A 73 2.19 15.85 -12.51
N GLN A 74 2.67 17.04 -12.90
CA GLN A 74 3.77 17.71 -12.19
C GLN A 74 3.41 18.00 -10.73
N TYR A 75 2.20 18.50 -10.50
CA TYR A 75 1.66 18.75 -9.16
C TYR A 75 1.65 17.47 -8.33
N ALA A 76 1.11 16.37 -8.87
CA ALA A 76 1.08 15.08 -8.18
C ALA A 76 2.48 14.54 -7.87
N GLU A 77 3.40 14.57 -8.83
CA GLU A 77 4.78 14.13 -8.65
C GLU A 77 5.51 14.92 -7.56
N ASP A 78 5.33 16.24 -7.54
CA ASP A 78 6.00 17.11 -6.59
C ASP A 78 5.50 16.96 -5.16
N LEU A 79 4.20 16.72 -4.98
CA LEU A 79 3.63 16.41 -3.68
C LEU A 79 4.02 14.98 -3.23
N TYR A 80 4.04 14.02 -4.16
CA TYR A 80 4.48 12.65 -3.87
C TYR A 80 5.95 12.60 -3.42
N LYS A 81 6.85 13.33 -4.10
CA LYS A 81 8.26 13.48 -3.70
C LYS A 81 8.40 14.08 -2.29
N LYS A 82 7.50 14.99 -1.91
CA LYS A 82 7.43 15.60 -0.57
C LYS A 82 6.73 14.70 0.46
N LYS A 83 6.32 13.49 0.07
CA LYS A 83 5.62 12.51 0.92
C LYS A 83 4.27 13.01 1.45
N ILE A 84 3.62 13.91 0.71
CA ILE A 84 2.28 14.38 1.05
C ILE A 84 1.30 13.26 0.66
N PRO A 85 0.46 12.76 1.59
CA PRO A 85 -0.49 11.71 1.30
C PRO A 85 -1.53 12.15 0.27
N LEU A 86 -2.01 11.18 -0.54
CA LEU A 86 -3.02 11.43 -1.57
C LEU A 86 -4.27 12.13 -1.00
N GLN A 87 -4.80 11.66 0.14
CA GLN A 87 -5.98 12.27 0.73
C GLN A 87 -5.79 13.75 1.09
N GLU A 88 -4.58 14.15 1.49
CA GLU A 88 -4.27 15.55 1.81
C GLU A 88 -4.14 16.39 0.54
N ALA A 89 -3.48 15.85 -0.49
CA ALA A 89 -3.36 16.50 -1.80
C ALA A 89 -4.75 16.74 -2.43
N THR A 90 -5.63 15.74 -2.40
CA THR A 90 -7.01 15.88 -2.89
C THR A 90 -7.81 16.88 -2.05
N TYR A 91 -7.68 16.84 -0.72
CA TYR A 91 -8.39 17.79 0.15
C TYR A 91 -7.90 19.23 -0.05
N ALA A 92 -6.61 19.43 -0.29
CA ALA A 92 -6.05 20.74 -0.62
C ALA A 92 -6.68 21.34 -1.89
N LEU A 93 -6.88 20.53 -2.94
CA LEU A 93 -7.61 20.94 -4.15
C LEU A 93 -9.08 21.28 -3.88
N MET A 94 -9.75 20.51 -3.00
CA MET A 94 -11.12 20.81 -2.57
C MET A 94 -11.23 22.16 -1.85
N LEU A 95 -10.26 22.46 -0.97
CA LEU A 95 -10.19 23.78 -0.32
C LEU A 95 -9.94 24.88 -1.34
N LEU A 96 -9.07 24.66 -2.31
CA LEU A 96 -8.73 25.64 -3.34
C LEU A 96 -9.96 26.04 -4.18
N ARG A 97 -10.79 25.05 -4.53
CA ARG A 97 -12.11 25.27 -5.15
C ARG A 97 -13.04 26.08 -4.25
N ARG A 98 -13.09 25.75 -2.97
CA ARG A 98 -13.94 26.43 -1.98
C ARG A 98 -13.54 27.90 -1.80
N HIS A 99 -12.24 28.20 -1.75
CA HIS A 99 -11.73 29.57 -1.64
C HIS A 99 -12.05 30.42 -2.87
N LEU A 100 -11.98 29.82 -4.07
CA LEU A 100 -12.43 30.51 -5.29
C LEU A 100 -13.92 30.86 -5.21
N TRP A 101 -14.76 29.92 -4.75
CA TRP A 101 -16.21 30.12 -4.66
C TRP A 101 -16.66 31.11 -3.58
N LEU A 102 -15.99 31.10 -2.41
CA LEU A 102 -16.38 31.92 -1.26
C LEU A 102 -15.81 33.34 -1.29
N TYR A 103 -14.95 33.67 -2.26
CA TYR A 103 -14.37 34.99 -2.36
C TYR A 103 -15.46 36.06 -2.50
N ALA A 104 -15.42 37.12 -1.70
CA ALA A 104 -16.55 38.04 -1.51
C ALA A 104 -17.04 38.71 -2.81
N GLU A 105 -16.13 39.00 -3.74
CA GLU A 105 -16.49 39.51 -5.07
C GLU A 105 -17.23 38.44 -5.90
N PHE A 106 -16.96 37.13 -5.74
CA PHE A 106 -17.74 36.07 -6.40
C PHE A 106 -19.20 36.04 -5.96
N GLN A 107 -19.49 36.27 -4.68
CA GLN A 107 -20.88 36.26 -4.19
C GLN A 107 -21.62 37.56 -4.49
N GLY A 108 -20.90 38.69 -4.48
CA GLY A 108 -21.43 40.01 -4.83
C GLY A 108 -21.68 40.23 -6.33
N LEU A 109 -21.48 39.23 -7.19
CA LEU A 109 -21.62 39.36 -8.65
C LEU A 109 -23.03 39.03 -9.19
N PHE A 110 -23.99 38.64 -8.34
CA PHE A 110 -25.28 38.07 -8.76
C PHE A 110 -26.49 38.74 -8.12
N PHE A 111 -26.79 39.97 -8.53
CA PHE A 111 -27.94 40.70 -7.99
C PHE A 111 -29.23 40.48 -8.79
N THR A 112 -29.13 40.16 -10.09
CA THR A 112 -30.29 39.95 -10.96
C THR A 112 -30.60 38.47 -11.23
N ALA A 113 -31.84 38.14 -11.60
CA ALA A 113 -32.25 36.77 -11.90
C ALA A 113 -31.53 36.15 -13.12
N LEU A 114 -31.16 36.98 -14.12
CA LEU A 114 -30.36 36.55 -15.28
C LEU A 114 -28.92 36.20 -14.87
N GLU A 115 -28.33 36.99 -13.97
CA GLU A 115 -27.00 36.73 -13.41
C GLU A 115 -26.99 35.45 -12.56
N LYS A 116 -28.09 35.13 -11.85
CA LYS A 116 -28.21 33.87 -11.10
C LYS A 116 -28.12 32.62 -11.99
N GLN A 117 -28.72 32.61 -13.17
CA GLN A 117 -28.60 31.46 -14.08
C GLN A 117 -27.17 31.31 -14.62
N GLN A 118 -26.51 32.42 -14.93
CA GLN A 118 -25.10 32.44 -15.34
C GLN A 118 -24.16 31.99 -14.20
N ALA A 119 -24.51 32.30 -12.94
CA ALA A 119 -23.81 31.81 -11.75
C ALA A 119 -23.78 30.29 -11.68
N VAL A 120 -24.93 29.65 -11.92
CA VAL A 120 -25.06 28.20 -11.87
C VAL A 120 -24.26 27.53 -12.99
N GLU A 121 -24.34 28.06 -14.21
CA GLU A 121 -23.56 27.55 -15.34
C GLU A 121 -22.06 27.65 -15.08
N SER A 122 -21.61 28.79 -14.55
CA SER A 122 -20.23 28.97 -14.11
C SER A 122 -19.80 28.00 -13.03
N LEU A 123 -20.65 27.82 -12.02
CA LEU A 123 -20.36 26.94 -10.91
C LEU A 123 -20.15 25.53 -11.44
N ASN A 124 -21.03 25.06 -12.32
CA ASN A 124 -20.90 23.75 -12.97
C ASN A 124 -19.61 23.65 -13.79
N ARG A 125 -19.26 24.69 -14.57
CA ARG A 125 -18.01 24.69 -15.34
C ARG A 125 -16.78 24.71 -14.44
N THR A 126 -16.81 25.48 -13.37
CA THR A 126 -15.72 25.53 -12.37
C THR A 126 -15.54 24.16 -11.74
N ILE A 127 -16.62 23.55 -11.25
CA ILE A 127 -16.61 22.20 -10.68
C ILE A 127 -15.97 21.22 -11.66
N LEU A 128 -16.41 21.21 -12.92
CA LEU A 128 -15.87 20.32 -13.95
C LEU A 128 -14.34 20.46 -14.13
N LEU A 129 -13.83 21.69 -14.20
CA LEU A 129 -12.40 21.94 -14.37
C LEU A 129 -11.58 21.46 -13.15
N PHE A 130 -12.09 21.68 -11.94
CA PHE A 130 -11.46 21.17 -10.72
C PHE A 130 -11.52 19.64 -10.64
N ASP A 131 -12.60 19.03 -11.10
CA ASP A 131 -12.80 17.58 -11.10
C ASP A 131 -11.82 16.90 -12.08
N TYR A 132 -11.55 17.51 -13.24
CA TYR A 132 -10.51 17.03 -14.17
C TYR A 132 -9.13 17.02 -13.53
N VAL A 133 -8.73 18.12 -12.88
CA VAL A 133 -7.43 18.17 -12.20
C VAL A 133 -7.39 17.15 -11.05
N SER A 134 -8.46 17.06 -10.25
CA SER A 134 -8.53 16.13 -9.13
C SER A 134 -8.41 14.68 -9.59
N TYR A 135 -9.13 14.30 -10.65
CA TYR A 135 -9.05 12.97 -11.25
C TYR A 135 -7.63 12.65 -11.72
N GLN A 136 -7.01 13.54 -12.50
CA GLN A 136 -5.66 13.33 -13.04
C GLN A 136 -4.58 13.28 -11.95
N VAL A 137 -4.74 14.07 -10.87
CA VAL A 137 -3.85 14.00 -9.71
C VAL A 137 -3.98 12.65 -9.00
N ILE A 138 -5.21 12.17 -8.80
CA ILE A 138 -5.46 10.84 -8.19
C ILE A 138 -4.86 9.74 -9.07
N GLU A 139 -5.12 9.78 -10.37
CA GLU A 139 -4.59 8.81 -11.35
C GLU A 139 -3.06 8.77 -11.31
N LYS A 140 -2.39 9.94 -11.33
CA LYS A 140 -0.93 10.00 -11.28
C LYS A 140 -0.37 9.52 -9.95
N TYR A 141 -1.01 9.85 -8.83
CA TYR A 141 -0.62 9.32 -7.52
C TYR A 141 -0.73 7.79 -7.47
N GLN A 142 -1.80 7.23 -8.02
CA GLN A 142 -2.00 5.78 -8.09
C GLN A 142 -0.88 5.11 -8.92
N GLU A 143 -0.54 5.67 -10.09
CA GLU A 143 0.59 5.21 -10.92
C GLU A 143 1.91 5.21 -10.13
N LEU A 144 2.21 6.31 -9.43
CA LEU A 144 3.43 6.44 -8.61
C LEU A 144 3.47 5.44 -7.45
N ILE A 145 2.34 5.22 -6.78
CA ILE A 145 2.23 4.25 -5.68
C ILE A 145 2.46 2.84 -6.21
N ILE A 146 1.75 2.42 -7.27
CA ILE A 146 1.90 1.09 -7.87
C ILE A 146 3.35 0.87 -8.33
N GLY A 147 3.92 1.82 -9.07
CA GLY A 147 5.31 1.73 -9.53
C GLY A 147 6.34 1.73 -8.38
N SER A 148 6.02 2.30 -7.21
CA SER A 148 6.87 2.19 -6.02
C SER A 148 6.81 0.80 -5.37
N VAL A 149 5.63 0.16 -5.39
CA VAL A 149 5.40 -1.18 -4.87
C VAL A 149 6.06 -2.22 -5.78
N GLU A 150 5.86 -2.12 -7.09
CA GLU A 150 6.48 -2.99 -8.08
C GLU A 150 8.00 -2.95 -8.02
N ARG A 151 8.61 -1.76 -7.87
CA ARG A 151 10.06 -1.64 -7.69
C ARG A 151 10.55 -2.32 -6.41
N ARG A 152 9.82 -2.20 -5.30
CA ARG A 152 10.18 -2.88 -4.03
C ARG A 152 10.05 -4.39 -4.15
N LEU A 153 8.97 -4.88 -4.78
CA LEU A 153 8.76 -6.31 -5.06
C LEU A 153 9.84 -6.84 -5.99
N GLY A 154 10.16 -6.12 -7.06
CA GLY A 154 11.24 -6.45 -7.98
C GLY A 154 12.60 -6.55 -7.28
N ALA A 155 12.93 -5.57 -6.43
CA ALA A 155 14.16 -5.60 -5.63
C ALA A 155 14.21 -6.81 -4.68
N ILE A 156 13.09 -7.15 -4.02
CA ILE A 156 12.97 -8.36 -3.19
C ILE A 156 13.17 -9.62 -4.03
N LYS A 157 12.53 -9.71 -5.20
CA LYS A 157 12.66 -10.83 -6.13
C LYS A 157 14.10 -11.00 -6.61
N THR A 158 14.79 -9.91 -6.95
CA THR A 158 16.22 -9.94 -7.32
C THR A 158 17.10 -10.40 -6.16
N LEU A 159 16.84 -9.93 -4.93
CA LEU A 159 17.55 -10.40 -3.74
C LEU A 159 17.32 -11.90 -3.49
N MET A 160 16.08 -12.37 -3.62
CA MET A 160 15.73 -13.79 -3.48
C MET A 160 16.32 -14.65 -4.60
N MET A 161 16.33 -14.18 -5.86
CA MET A 161 16.94 -14.88 -7.00
C MET A 161 18.46 -14.93 -6.89
N LYS A 162 19.11 -13.87 -6.39
CA LYS A 162 20.56 -13.88 -6.13
C LYS A 162 20.94 -14.91 -5.07
N GLY A 163 20.09 -15.12 -4.06
CA GLY A 163 20.22 -16.25 -3.12
C GLY A 163 19.94 -17.63 -3.73
N ARG A 164 19.38 -17.68 -4.94
CA ARG A 164 18.94 -18.89 -5.65
C ARG A 164 19.80 -19.25 -6.87
N MET A 165 20.65 -18.32 -7.34
CA MET A 165 21.64 -18.50 -8.41
C MET A 165 22.96 -19.15 -7.95
N GLY A 166 22.97 -19.80 -6.78
CA GLY A 166 23.85 -20.94 -6.57
C GLY A 166 23.14 -22.18 -7.12
N SER A 167 23.67 -22.76 -8.20
CA SER A 167 23.19 -24.01 -8.83
C SER A 167 23.12 -25.21 -7.84
N GLU A 168 23.60 -25.04 -6.61
CA GLU A 168 23.51 -25.97 -5.47
C GLU A 168 22.21 -25.84 -4.64
N GLY A 169 21.31 -24.91 -4.96
CA GLY A 169 20.16 -24.60 -4.10
C GLY A 169 19.12 -25.72 -3.93
N GLY A 170 19.00 -26.66 -4.87
CA GLY A 170 18.09 -27.82 -4.73
C GLY A 170 18.70 -28.93 -3.87
N THR A 171 19.97 -29.24 -4.11
CA THR A 171 20.73 -30.26 -3.40
C THR A 171 21.02 -29.83 -1.96
N LEU A 172 21.36 -28.56 -1.73
CA LEU A 172 21.56 -28.01 -0.39
C LEU A 172 20.27 -28.03 0.45
N LYS A 173 19.12 -27.64 -0.13
CA LYS A 173 17.82 -27.73 0.56
C LYS A 173 17.49 -29.16 0.96
N ALA A 174 17.66 -30.10 0.05
CA ALA A 174 17.45 -31.51 0.33
C ALA A 174 18.42 -32.04 1.39
N ALA A 175 19.71 -31.71 1.29
CA ALA A 175 20.73 -32.12 2.26
C ALA A 175 20.45 -31.55 3.66
N LEU A 176 20.09 -30.26 3.75
CA LEU A 176 19.79 -29.58 5.01
C LEU A 176 18.49 -30.12 5.63
N MET A 177 17.49 -30.44 4.82
CA MET A 177 16.28 -31.13 5.28
C MET A 177 16.60 -32.53 5.81
N THR A 178 17.44 -33.31 5.10
CA THR A 178 17.87 -34.64 5.55
C THR A 178 18.61 -34.56 6.89
N ILE A 179 19.49 -33.57 7.09
CA ILE A 179 20.19 -33.35 8.36
C ILE A 179 19.19 -33.05 9.48
N PHE A 180 18.24 -32.15 9.27
CA PHE A 180 17.23 -31.83 10.28
C PHE A 180 16.35 -33.03 10.64
N LEU A 181 15.96 -33.84 9.65
CA LEU A 181 15.17 -35.06 9.88
C LEU A 181 15.99 -36.12 10.64
N LEU A 182 17.26 -36.32 10.29
CA LEU A 182 18.14 -37.25 11.00
C LEU A 182 18.36 -36.81 12.45
N CYS A 183 18.62 -35.53 12.70
CA CYS A 183 18.70 -34.99 14.06
C CYS A 183 17.40 -35.19 14.83
N ALA A 184 16.25 -34.99 14.18
CA ALA A 184 14.94 -35.21 14.80
C ALA A 184 14.73 -36.69 15.19
N CYS A 185 15.11 -37.62 14.31
CA CYS A 185 15.06 -39.05 14.60
C CYS A 185 15.96 -39.44 15.78
N LEU A 186 17.22 -38.99 15.78
CA LEU A 186 18.19 -39.27 16.84
C LEU A 186 17.73 -38.72 18.19
N LEU A 187 17.23 -37.49 18.22
CA LEU A 187 16.73 -36.86 19.44
C LEU A 187 15.52 -37.59 20.00
N THR A 188 14.60 -38.03 19.12
CA THR A 188 13.42 -38.80 19.53
C THR A 188 13.84 -40.14 20.12
N TYR A 189 14.75 -40.85 19.46
CA TYR A 189 15.29 -42.12 19.95
C TYR A 189 15.98 -41.97 21.31
N TYR A 190 16.87 -40.99 21.46
CA TYR A 190 17.57 -40.73 22.72
C TYR A 190 16.60 -40.45 23.87
N SER A 191 15.59 -39.60 23.63
CA SER A 191 14.61 -39.22 24.64
C SER A 191 13.72 -40.38 25.08
N HIS A 192 13.25 -41.22 24.14
CA HIS A 192 12.33 -42.30 24.44
C HIS A 192 13.02 -43.56 24.99
N VAL A 193 14.20 -43.91 24.45
CA VAL A 193 14.90 -45.15 24.84
C VAL A 193 15.77 -44.94 26.07
N THR A 194 16.53 -43.83 26.12
CA THR A 194 17.56 -43.64 27.16
C THR A 194 17.01 -42.88 28.37
N LEU A 195 16.24 -41.81 28.14
CA LEU A 195 15.72 -40.98 29.24
C LEU A 195 14.35 -41.45 29.78
N LYS A 196 13.54 -42.16 28.98
CA LYS A 196 12.15 -42.56 29.35
C LYS A 196 11.30 -41.40 29.86
N THR A 197 11.50 -40.20 29.32
CA THR A 197 10.78 -38.98 29.71
C THR A 197 9.97 -38.41 28.56
N GLU A 198 8.78 -37.86 28.85
CA GLU A 198 7.94 -37.16 27.87
C GLU A 198 8.48 -35.79 27.44
N ILE A 199 9.47 -35.23 28.15
CA ILE A 199 9.95 -33.86 27.92
C ILE A 199 10.83 -33.82 26.67
N LEU A 200 10.21 -33.96 25.52
CA LEU A 200 10.80 -33.72 24.22
C LEU A 200 10.86 -32.22 23.96
N PHE A 201 11.99 -31.76 23.41
CA PHE A 201 12.17 -30.42 22.84
C PHE A 201 11.34 -30.25 21.56
N THR A 202 10.01 -30.33 21.66
CA THR A 202 9.12 -30.40 20.51
C THR A 202 9.03 -29.11 19.72
N HIS A 203 9.51 -28.02 20.32
CA HIS A 203 9.68 -26.75 19.64
C HIS A 203 10.77 -26.84 18.55
N LEU A 204 11.75 -27.74 18.71
CA LEU A 204 12.80 -27.98 17.72
C LEU A 204 12.22 -28.65 16.46
N PHE A 205 11.19 -29.49 16.60
CA PHE A 205 10.54 -30.17 15.48
C PHE A 205 9.76 -29.21 14.56
N TYR A 206 9.45 -27.99 15.00
CA TYR A 206 8.86 -26.97 14.13
C TYR A 206 9.86 -26.48 13.07
N ILE A 207 11.17 -26.49 13.36
CA ILE A 207 12.19 -25.99 12.42
C ILE A 207 12.12 -26.75 11.08
N PRO A 208 12.26 -28.09 11.03
CA PRO A 208 12.10 -28.83 9.77
C PRO A 208 10.74 -28.59 9.10
N VAL A 209 9.65 -28.51 9.86
CA VAL A 209 8.30 -28.30 9.32
C VAL A 209 8.15 -26.94 8.65
N ILE A 210 8.64 -25.87 9.29
CA ILE A 210 8.62 -24.51 8.76
C ILE A 210 9.45 -24.44 7.47
N PHE A 211 10.67 -24.96 7.48
CA PHE A 211 11.53 -24.98 6.29
C PHE A 211 10.92 -25.80 5.15
N ALA A 212 10.25 -26.92 5.45
CA ALA A 212 9.55 -27.73 4.45
C ALA A 212 8.42 -26.94 3.79
N SER A 213 7.60 -26.25 4.58
CA SER A 213 6.49 -25.44 4.06
C SER A 213 6.97 -24.19 3.31
N ILE A 214 8.11 -23.61 3.69
CA ILE A 214 8.72 -22.49 2.96
C ILE A 214 9.26 -22.95 1.59
N TRP A 215 9.94 -24.09 1.52
CA TRP A 215 10.57 -24.54 0.28
C TRP A 215 9.62 -25.25 -0.68
N TRP A 216 8.65 -26.00 -0.16
CA TRP A 216 7.74 -26.84 -0.94
C TRP A 216 6.25 -26.46 -0.83
N GLY A 217 5.91 -25.33 -0.20
CA GLY A 217 4.53 -24.82 -0.10
C GLY A 217 3.62 -25.79 0.64
N LYS A 218 2.42 -26.06 0.12
CA LYS A 218 1.49 -27.04 0.69
C LYS A 218 2.05 -28.45 0.82
N LYS A 219 3.04 -28.82 -0.01
CA LYS A 219 3.70 -30.14 0.09
C LYS A 219 4.58 -30.26 1.34
N GLY A 220 4.92 -29.17 2.02
CA GLY A 220 5.62 -29.21 3.30
C GLY A 220 4.83 -29.90 4.42
N ILE A 221 3.51 -30.04 4.28
CA ILE A 221 2.67 -30.75 5.25
C ILE A 221 3.05 -32.24 5.38
N PHE A 222 3.62 -32.86 4.33
CA PHE A 222 4.11 -34.23 4.40
C PHE A 222 5.22 -34.40 5.44
N THR A 223 6.08 -33.39 5.62
CA THR A 223 7.12 -33.40 6.65
C THR A 223 6.50 -33.33 8.04
N ALA A 224 5.48 -32.47 8.25
CA ALA A 224 4.76 -32.40 9.52
C ALA A 224 4.07 -33.73 9.87
N LEU A 225 3.44 -34.37 8.89
CA LEU A 225 2.80 -35.67 9.07
C LEU A 225 3.82 -36.76 9.42
N PHE A 226 4.95 -36.80 8.71
CA PHE A 226 6.01 -37.77 8.97
C PHE A 226 6.57 -37.65 10.40
N LEU A 227 6.94 -36.44 10.83
CA LEU A 227 7.42 -36.22 12.21
C LEU A 227 6.34 -36.52 13.25
N GLY A 228 5.07 -36.18 12.98
CA GLY A 228 3.96 -36.50 13.88
C GLY A 228 3.79 -38.01 14.07
N VAL A 229 3.81 -38.79 12.98
CA VAL A 229 3.74 -40.26 13.03
C VAL A 229 4.95 -40.85 13.73
N LEU A 230 6.15 -40.30 13.50
CA LEU A 230 7.38 -40.74 14.14
C LEU A 230 7.31 -40.61 15.67
N ILE A 231 6.80 -39.49 16.18
CA ILE A 231 6.62 -39.27 17.63
C ILE A 231 5.64 -40.31 18.20
N LEU A 232 4.45 -40.45 17.59
CA LEU A 232 3.41 -41.37 18.07
C LEU A 232 3.88 -42.84 18.05
N THR A 233 4.59 -43.24 16.99
CA THR A 233 5.12 -44.61 16.85
C THR A 233 6.23 -44.88 17.87
N SER A 234 7.11 -43.90 18.11
CA SER A 234 8.17 -44.02 19.13
C SER A 234 7.58 -44.17 20.54
N HIS A 235 6.51 -43.43 20.86
CA HIS A 235 5.84 -43.55 22.15
C HIS A 235 5.22 -44.95 22.34
N ALA A 236 4.53 -45.45 21.31
CA ALA A 236 3.89 -46.76 21.35
C ALA A 236 4.89 -47.91 21.54
N LEU A 237 6.11 -47.80 20.98
CA LEU A 237 7.12 -48.86 21.04
C LEU A 237 8.00 -48.80 22.30
N PHE A 238 8.34 -47.62 22.81
CA PHE A 238 9.39 -47.47 23.82
C PHE A 238 8.89 -46.93 25.18
N LEU A 239 7.72 -46.30 25.25
CA LEU A 239 7.20 -45.65 26.45
C LEU A 239 5.97 -46.39 27.03
N THR A 240 6.17 -47.66 27.39
CA THR A 240 5.15 -48.45 28.11
C THR A 240 5.00 -47.94 29.55
N GLY A 241 3.91 -47.24 29.84
CA GLY A 241 3.55 -46.75 31.18
C GLY A 241 3.35 -45.24 31.33
N ILE A 242 3.51 -44.48 30.25
CA ILE A 242 3.41 -43.01 30.23
C ILE A 242 2.17 -42.57 29.40
N PRO A 243 1.40 -41.54 29.83
CA PRO A 243 0.17 -41.12 29.15
C PRO A 243 0.38 -40.67 27.69
N PHE A 244 -0.46 -41.13 26.78
CA PHE A 244 -0.34 -40.80 25.35
C PHE A 244 -0.80 -39.37 24.99
N SER A 245 -1.42 -38.64 25.92
CA SER A 245 -2.06 -37.36 25.68
C SER A 245 -1.10 -36.27 25.22
N GLY A 246 0.13 -36.22 25.77
CA GLY A 246 1.11 -35.20 25.42
C GLY A 246 1.55 -35.29 23.96
N ASP A 247 1.83 -36.50 23.47
CA ASP A 247 2.31 -36.73 22.11
C ASP A 247 1.25 -36.55 21.03
N ILE A 248 0.00 -36.89 21.33
CA ILE A 248 -1.13 -36.60 20.43
C ILE A 248 -1.25 -35.09 20.18
N VAL A 249 -1.25 -34.30 21.25
CA VAL A 249 -1.41 -32.85 21.13
C VAL A 249 -0.24 -32.24 20.36
N ARG A 250 0.99 -32.72 20.60
CA ARG A 250 2.20 -32.26 19.90
C ARG A 250 2.20 -32.62 18.41
N ALA A 251 1.83 -33.84 18.05
CA ALA A 251 1.66 -34.25 16.67
C ALA A 251 0.58 -33.41 15.95
N GLY A 252 -0.54 -33.15 16.65
CA GLY A 252 -1.59 -32.26 16.15
C GLY A 252 -1.08 -30.83 15.89
N MET A 253 -0.33 -30.26 16.83
CA MET A 253 0.25 -28.91 16.65
C MET A 253 1.21 -28.84 15.45
N LEU A 254 2.04 -29.85 15.20
CA LEU A 254 2.94 -29.88 14.04
C LEU A 254 2.18 -29.82 12.72
N ILE A 255 1.06 -30.55 12.61
CA ILE A 255 0.21 -30.54 11.41
C ILE A 255 -0.45 -29.17 11.22
N VAL A 256 -0.97 -28.55 12.29
CA VAL A 256 -1.57 -27.21 12.24
C VAL A 256 -0.55 -26.17 11.76
N VAL A 257 0.64 -26.15 12.36
CA VAL A 257 1.72 -25.22 11.98
C VAL A 257 2.14 -25.43 10.53
N GLY A 258 2.37 -26.68 10.12
CA GLY A 258 2.74 -27.02 8.75
C GLY A 258 1.69 -26.59 7.73
N GLY A 259 0.40 -26.78 8.05
CA GLY A 259 -0.73 -26.40 7.20
C GLY A 259 -0.90 -24.90 7.04
N VAL A 260 -0.86 -24.13 8.14
CA VAL A 260 -0.98 -22.66 8.11
C VAL A 260 0.15 -22.04 7.30
N ILE A 261 1.39 -22.45 7.55
CA ILE A 261 2.57 -21.93 6.83
C ILE A 261 2.53 -22.38 5.38
N GLY A 262 2.17 -23.63 5.10
CA GLY A 262 2.05 -24.14 3.73
C GLY A 262 1.03 -23.34 2.92
N TRP A 263 -0.12 -23.00 3.50
CA TRP A 263 -1.14 -22.20 2.83
C TRP A 263 -0.70 -20.75 2.59
N LEU A 264 -0.06 -20.12 3.58
CA LEU A 264 0.50 -18.78 3.46
C LEU A 264 1.54 -18.71 2.33
N MET A 265 2.45 -19.68 2.28
CA MET A 265 3.50 -19.75 1.25
C MET A 265 2.95 -19.98 -0.15
N GLU A 266 1.90 -20.80 -0.29
CA GLU A 266 1.19 -20.99 -1.56
C GLU A 266 0.50 -19.71 -2.03
N GLY A 267 -0.09 -18.96 -1.09
CA GLY A 267 -0.70 -17.65 -1.37
C GLY A 267 0.31 -16.63 -1.87
N ILE A 268 1.46 -16.54 -1.21
CA ILE A 268 2.58 -15.68 -1.64
C ILE A 268 3.04 -16.07 -3.05
N LYS A 269 3.22 -17.37 -3.30
CA LYS A 269 3.66 -17.86 -4.61
C LYS A 269 2.65 -17.57 -5.73
N LYS A 270 1.35 -17.69 -5.45
CA LYS A 270 0.29 -17.38 -6.41
C LYS A 270 0.23 -15.89 -6.74
N VAL A 271 0.43 -15.02 -5.75
CA VAL A 271 0.54 -13.57 -5.97
C VAL A 271 1.77 -13.25 -6.81
N GLU A 272 2.89 -13.95 -6.58
CA GLU A 272 4.13 -13.81 -7.37
C GLU A 272 3.99 -14.33 -8.82
N GLU A 273 3.05 -15.24 -9.10
CA GLU A 273 2.77 -15.72 -10.46
C GLU A 273 1.76 -14.83 -11.23
N MET A 274 0.92 -14.07 -10.51
CA MET A 274 -0.04 -13.12 -11.12
C MET A 274 0.56 -11.73 -11.40
N TYR A 275 1.77 -11.44 -10.90
CA TYR A 275 2.52 -10.19 -11.06
C TYR A 275 3.91 -10.45 -11.66
#